data_AF-A0A8J6Y3A0-F1
#
_entry.id   AF-A0A8J6Y3A0-F1
#
_cell.length_a   1.000
_cell.length_b   1.000
_cell.length_c   1.000
_cell.angle_alpha   90.00
_cell.angle_beta   90.00
_cell.angle_gamma   90.00
#
_symmetry.space_group_name_H-M   'P 1'
#
loop_
_entity.id
_entity.type
_entity.pdbx_description
1 polymer ?
#
loop_
_entity_poly.entity_id
_entity_poly.type
_entity_poly.pdbx_seq_one_letter_code
_entity_poly.pdbx_strand_id
1 'polypeptide(L)'
;MDSKILWRIVLILAVVALCVWSLYPPGEKIHYGLDLSGGIHLVLQVQTDDAIKAELDDASQRLVSRAKEDGVELGMVESNISDLSFKVEVPADTDTDALRQVASDWVPGYKASPGVGGWTFQLPPNMDRTVRDLAVRSSLETIWNRVDQFGVAEPVIQRQGLESDRILVQLPGVDDPARVKDLISSTAFLEFQEVVGGPSPDRQSLIAGLGGSLTSDSEIIAGDREDLEGNVIGTEYYVLKKAAIISGQELRSARRSQDEYGQAVVNFATQPHAAEKFGQYTGSHIGTRMAIVLDNKVISAPVIESRIPGDGRITGNFTVEGAEDLALKLRAGALPATITYLEERTVGPSLGRDSVVRGVRAAVSGLLAVMLFMLVYYRMSGLNANVALVLNIIILLGVMAYFGATLTLPGIAGVILTIGMAVDANVLIFERLREEQDKGLG
;
A
#
# COMPACT_ATOMS: atom_id res chain seq x y z
N MET A 1 53.86 1.67 -30.25
CA MET A 1 52.60 2.29 -29.81
C MET A 1 52.86 2.92 -28.46
N ASP A 2 52.54 4.20 -28.31
CA ASP A 2 52.90 4.97 -27.10
C ASP A 2 52.18 4.39 -25.87
N SER A 3 52.90 4.14 -24.77
CA SER A 3 52.37 3.39 -23.61
C SER A 3 51.13 4.08 -23.00
N LYS A 4 51.05 5.40 -23.14
CA LYS A 4 49.89 6.23 -22.76
C LYS A 4 48.65 5.98 -23.62
N ILE A 5 48.80 5.70 -24.91
CA ILE A 5 47.69 5.40 -25.82
C ILE A 5 47.11 4.02 -25.49
N LEU A 6 47.98 3.05 -25.23
CA LEU A 6 47.58 1.68 -24.90
C LEU A 6 46.76 1.64 -23.61
N TRP A 7 47.16 2.38 -22.58
CA TRP A 7 46.41 2.50 -21.33
C TRP A 7 45.02 3.15 -21.51
N ARG A 8 44.92 4.19 -22.36
CA ARG A 8 43.63 4.83 -22.69
C ARG A 8 42.68 3.87 -23.40
N ILE A 9 43.18 3.08 -24.34
CA ILE A 9 42.38 2.08 -25.06
C ILE A 9 41.86 1.02 -24.08
N VAL A 10 42.71 0.52 -23.18
CA VAL A 10 42.31 -0.44 -22.15
C VAL A 10 41.24 0.14 -21.24
N LEU A 11 41.36 1.40 -20.81
CA LEU A 11 40.36 2.08 -19.99
C LEU A 11 39.02 2.22 -20.72
N ILE A 12 39.03 2.64 -21.99
CA ILE A 12 37.80 2.76 -22.78
C ILE A 12 37.13 1.38 -22.93
N LEU A 13 37.89 0.34 -23.27
CA LEU A 13 37.35 -1.02 -23.40
C LEU A 13 36.80 -1.55 -22.08
N ALA A 14 37.46 -1.27 -20.96
CA ALA A 14 36.98 -1.67 -19.64
C ALA A 14 35.66 -0.97 -19.27
N VAL A 15 35.56 0.34 -19.51
CA VAL A 15 34.33 1.11 -19.27
C VAL A 15 33.20 0.61 -20.16
N VAL A 16 33.47 0.38 -21.45
CA VAL A 16 32.46 -0.13 -22.39
C VAL A 16 32.02 -1.53 -21.99
N ALA A 17 32.94 -2.42 -21.61
CA ALA A 17 32.59 -3.76 -21.14
C ALA A 17 31.71 -3.71 -19.87
N LEU A 18 32.03 -2.82 -18.91
CA LEU A 18 31.20 -2.58 -17.73
C LEU A 18 29.80 -2.10 -18.12
N CYS A 19 29.69 -1.12 -19.01
CA CYS A 19 28.40 -0.58 -19.47
C CYS A 19 27.57 -1.62 -20.22
N VAL A 20 28.19 -2.43 -21.08
CA VAL A 20 27.52 -3.53 -21.80
C VAL A 20 27.06 -4.62 -20.84
N TRP A 21 27.87 -4.94 -19.83
CA TRP A 21 27.49 -5.88 -18.78
C TRP A 21 26.30 -5.36 -17.95
N SER A 22 26.31 -4.08 -17.56
CA SER A 22 25.18 -3.45 -16.86
C SER A 22 23.90 -3.40 -17.70
N LEU A 23 24.04 -3.33 -19.03
CA LEU A 23 22.91 -3.26 -19.96
C LEU A 23 22.30 -4.64 -20.29
N TYR A 24 22.98 -5.75 -20.00
CA TYR A 24 22.51 -7.08 -20.39
C TYR A 24 21.94 -7.88 -19.20
N PRO A 25 20.74 -8.48 -19.31
CA PRO A 25 19.80 -8.43 -20.45
C PRO A 25 19.02 -7.10 -20.52
N PRO A 26 18.89 -6.47 -21.71
CA PRO A 26 18.35 -5.11 -21.84
C PRO A 26 16.86 -4.98 -21.50
N GLY A 27 16.09 -6.06 -21.61
CA GLY A 27 14.67 -6.07 -21.28
C GLY A 27 14.35 -5.94 -19.78
N GLU A 28 15.31 -6.26 -18.91
CA GLU A 28 15.14 -6.21 -17.44
C GLU A 28 15.91 -5.05 -16.80
N LYS A 29 16.83 -4.42 -17.53
CA LYS A 29 17.77 -3.43 -17.00
C LYS A 29 17.43 -1.98 -17.32
N ILE A 30 16.54 -1.74 -18.30
CA ILE A 30 16.02 -0.40 -18.59
C ILE A 30 14.60 -0.32 -18.07
N HIS A 31 14.40 0.47 -17.04
CA HIS A 31 13.07 0.72 -16.48
C HIS A 31 12.36 1.79 -17.29
N TYR A 32 11.07 1.61 -17.51
CA TYR A 32 10.24 2.53 -18.28
C TYR A 32 9.25 3.22 -17.34
N GLY A 33 9.17 4.54 -17.44
CA GLY A 33 8.28 5.33 -16.61
C GLY A 33 6.82 5.13 -16.99
N LEU A 34 5.92 5.67 -16.16
CA LEU A 34 4.46 5.60 -16.36
C LEU A 34 4.02 5.99 -17.79
N ASP A 35 4.64 7.01 -18.37
CA ASP A 35 4.32 7.49 -19.72
C ASP A 35 4.63 6.48 -20.83
N LEU A 36 5.55 5.54 -20.57
CA LEU A 36 6.03 4.56 -21.54
C LEU A 36 5.49 3.14 -21.28
N SER A 37 5.35 2.76 -20.00
CA SER A 37 4.80 1.45 -19.59
C SER A 37 3.29 1.44 -19.47
N GLY A 38 2.65 2.61 -19.40
CA GLY A 38 1.31 2.71 -18.82
C GLY A 38 1.33 2.46 -17.31
N GLY A 39 0.16 2.48 -16.68
CA GLY A 39 -0.03 2.27 -15.25
C GLY A 39 -0.94 3.32 -14.62
N ILE A 40 -0.81 3.50 -13.30
CA ILE A 40 -1.62 4.47 -12.53
C ILE A 40 -0.78 5.49 -11.79
N HIS A 41 -1.29 6.71 -11.74
CA HIS A 41 -0.83 7.81 -10.90
C HIS A 41 -2.00 8.27 -10.03
N LEU A 42 -1.81 8.19 -8.72
CA LEU A 42 -2.83 8.50 -7.73
C LEU A 42 -2.28 9.49 -6.71
N VAL A 43 -3.11 10.46 -6.35
CA VAL A 43 -2.90 11.30 -5.17
C VAL A 43 -3.99 10.96 -4.18
N LEU A 44 -3.57 10.35 -3.08
CA LEU A 44 -4.42 9.86 -2.01
C LEU A 44 -4.39 10.85 -0.85
N GLN A 45 -5.51 11.01 -0.16
CA GLN A 45 -5.65 11.82 1.06
C GLN A 45 -6.07 10.91 2.21
N VAL A 46 -5.20 10.77 3.19
CA VAL A 46 -5.47 10.03 4.43
C VAL A 46 -6.43 10.86 5.28
N GLN A 47 -7.53 10.24 5.72
CA GLN A 47 -8.50 10.86 6.62
C GLN A 47 -7.99 10.75 8.06
N THR A 48 -7.08 11.63 8.46
CA THR A 48 -6.40 11.53 9.76
C THR A 48 -7.33 11.71 10.96
N ASP A 49 -8.55 12.25 10.76
CA ASP A 49 -9.61 12.29 11.77
C ASP A 49 -10.09 10.89 12.19
N ASP A 50 -10.09 9.92 11.28
CA ASP A 50 -10.48 8.53 11.61
C ASP A 50 -9.51 7.92 12.62
N ALA A 51 -8.20 8.17 12.44
CA ALA A 51 -7.17 7.70 13.36
C ALA A 51 -7.27 8.37 14.73
N ILE A 52 -7.62 9.66 14.77
CA ILE A 52 -7.89 10.37 16.03
C ILE A 52 -9.09 9.77 16.75
N LYS A 53 -10.17 9.50 16.01
CA LYS A 53 -11.35 8.84 16.57
C LYS A 53 -10.98 7.48 17.16
N ALA A 54 -10.26 6.66 16.41
CA ALA A 54 -9.80 5.35 16.87
C ALA A 54 -8.92 5.44 18.13
N GLU A 55 -8.02 6.42 18.22
CA GLU A 55 -7.20 6.65 19.42
C GLU A 55 -8.06 7.06 20.63
N LEU A 56 -9.05 7.95 20.44
CA LEU A 56 -9.97 8.35 21.51
C LEU A 56 -10.82 7.17 21.99
N ASP A 57 -11.34 6.37 21.06
CA ASP A 57 -12.14 5.19 21.35
C ASP A 57 -11.30 4.15 22.12
N ASP A 58 -10.09 3.83 21.66
CA ASP A 58 -9.20 2.87 22.34
C ASP A 58 -8.75 3.39 23.72
N ALA A 59 -8.33 4.66 23.82
CA ALA A 59 -7.98 5.29 25.10
C ALA A 59 -9.13 5.21 26.12
N SER A 60 -10.36 5.47 25.66
CA SER A 60 -11.53 5.43 26.52
C SER A 60 -11.90 4.00 26.97
N GLN A 61 -11.81 3.01 26.08
CA GLN A 61 -12.07 1.61 26.41
C GLN A 61 -11.02 1.04 27.36
N ARG A 62 -9.75 1.39 27.15
CA ARG A 62 -8.65 1.05 28.07
C ARG A 62 -8.93 1.63 29.46
N LEU A 63 -9.34 2.90 29.54
CA LEU A 63 -9.68 3.54 30.82
C LEU A 63 -10.84 2.81 31.52
N VAL A 64 -11.95 2.55 30.83
CA VAL A 64 -13.13 1.88 31.41
C VAL A 64 -12.79 0.47 31.90
N SER A 65 -12.06 -0.31 31.09
CA SER A 65 -11.71 -1.69 31.43
C SER A 65 -10.80 -1.75 32.65
N ARG A 66 -9.80 -0.86 32.72
CA ARG A 66 -8.85 -0.81 33.84
C ARG A 66 -9.44 -0.22 35.10
N ALA A 67 -10.26 0.82 34.99
CA ALA A 67 -11.01 1.36 36.11
C ALA A 67 -11.86 0.27 36.77
N LYS A 68 -12.53 -0.57 35.97
CA LYS A 68 -13.33 -1.69 36.49
C LYS A 68 -12.49 -2.73 37.23
N GLU A 69 -11.30 -3.05 36.74
CA GLU A 69 -10.34 -3.94 37.43
C GLU A 69 -9.90 -3.37 38.79
N ASP A 70 -9.74 -2.05 38.87
CA ASP A 70 -9.35 -1.31 40.09
C ASP A 70 -10.56 -0.94 40.98
N GLY A 71 -11.76 -1.44 40.68
CA GLY A 71 -12.97 -1.26 41.48
C GLY A 71 -13.72 0.06 41.26
N VAL A 72 -13.38 0.81 40.22
CA VAL A 72 -14.02 2.06 39.81
C VAL A 72 -14.96 1.78 38.63
N GLU A 73 -16.28 1.78 38.88
CA GLU A 73 -17.26 1.62 37.81
C GLU A 73 -17.46 2.92 37.04
N LEU A 74 -17.18 2.87 35.74
CA LEU A 74 -17.37 3.97 34.80
C LEU A 74 -18.57 3.71 33.91
N GLY A 75 -19.35 4.76 33.66
CA GLY A 75 -20.55 4.72 32.84
C GLY A 75 -20.26 4.87 31.35
N MET A 76 -21.25 5.37 30.61
CA MET A 76 -21.15 5.50 29.15
C MET A 76 -20.00 6.43 28.75
N VAL A 77 -19.34 6.07 27.66
CA VAL A 77 -18.29 6.86 27.03
C VAL A 77 -18.83 7.52 25.77
N GLU A 78 -18.51 8.79 25.60
CA GLU A 78 -18.78 9.54 24.37
C GLU A 78 -17.50 10.23 23.88
N SER A 79 -17.04 9.87 22.68
CA SER A 79 -15.89 10.50 22.00
C SER A 79 -16.34 11.71 21.19
N ASN A 80 -15.60 12.82 21.24
CA ASN A 80 -15.81 14.01 20.43
C ASN A 80 -14.51 14.41 19.72
N ILE A 81 -14.50 14.29 18.40
CA ILE A 81 -13.34 14.55 17.55
C ILE A 81 -13.06 16.06 17.45
N SER A 82 -14.10 16.90 17.36
CA SER A 82 -13.96 18.36 17.24
C SER A 82 -13.25 18.96 18.45
N ASP A 83 -13.60 18.45 19.63
CA ASP A 83 -12.98 18.82 20.89
C ASP A 83 -11.83 17.88 21.26
N LEU A 84 -11.35 17.00 20.38
CA LEU A 84 -10.26 16.03 20.64
C LEU A 84 -10.32 15.40 22.04
N SER A 85 -11.51 14.98 22.47
CA SER A 85 -11.74 14.52 23.84
C SER A 85 -12.71 13.37 23.91
N PHE A 86 -12.69 12.64 25.01
CA PHE A 86 -13.75 11.71 25.35
C PHE A 86 -14.28 12.02 26.74
N LYS A 87 -15.59 11.88 26.92
CA LYS A 87 -16.28 12.03 28.19
C LYS A 87 -16.63 10.65 28.73
N VAL A 88 -16.36 10.45 30.01
CA VAL A 88 -16.78 9.26 30.74
C VAL A 88 -17.76 9.66 31.82
N GLU A 89 -18.92 9.01 31.85
CA GLU A 89 -19.89 9.20 32.92
C GLU A 89 -19.34 8.59 34.22
N VAL A 90 -19.44 9.35 35.31
CA VAL A 90 -18.90 8.95 36.62
C VAL A 90 -20.03 9.00 37.64
N PRO A 91 -20.39 7.86 38.26
CA PRO A 91 -21.37 7.82 39.35
C PRO A 91 -21.01 8.76 40.50
N ALA A 92 -22.02 9.34 41.17
CA ALA A 92 -21.82 10.39 42.17
C ALA A 92 -21.01 9.94 43.41
N ASP A 93 -20.92 8.64 43.65
CA ASP A 93 -20.22 7.96 44.75
C ASP A 93 -18.81 7.49 44.38
N THR A 94 -18.35 7.76 43.16
CA THR A 94 -17.04 7.32 42.68
C THR A 94 -15.89 8.08 43.36
N ASP A 95 -14.86 7.35 43.78
CA ASP A 95 -13.62 7.94 44.29
C ASP A 95 -12.87 8.67 43.15
N THR A 96 -12.91 10.01 43.20
CA THR A 96 -12.29 10.86 42.18
C THR A 96 -10.77 10.82 42.20
N ASP A 97 -10.15 10.49 43.34
CA ASP A 97 -8.70 10.41 43.45
C ASP A 97 -8.20 9.08 42.89
N ALA A 98 -8.94 7.99 43.15
CA ALA A 98 -8.71 6.72 42.47
C ALA A 98 -8.85 6.86 40.93
N LEU A 99 -9.90 7.55 40.45
CA LEU A 99 -10.08 7.81 39.01
C LEU A 99 -8.92 8.61 38.40
N ARG A 100 -8.41 9.63 39.10
CA ARG A 100 -7.23 10.39 38.65
C ARG A 100 -6.00 9.50 38.51
N GLN A 101 -5.80 8.58 39.46
CA GLN A 101 -4.67 7.66 39.45
C GLN A 101 -4.78 6.66 38.30
N VAL A 102 -5.96 6.03 38.12
CA VAL A 102 -6.20 5.13 36.99
C VAL A 102 -5.97 5.85 35.67
N ALA A 103 -6.46 7.09 35.54
CA ALA A 103 -6.24 7.88 34.33
C ALA A 103 -4.77 8.23 34.09
N SER A 104 -4.00 8.57 35.13
CA SER A 104 -2.58 8.85 34.97
C SER A 104 -1.77 7.63 34.54
N ASP A 105 -2.17 6.45 35.01
CA ASP A 105 -1.45 5.21 34.78
C ASP A 105 -1.77 4.61 33.39
N TRP A 106 -3.03 4.67 32.97
CA TRP A 106 -3.52 3.98 31.77
C TRP A 106 -3.77 4.86 30.57
N VAL A 107 -3.94 6.18 30.76
CA VAL A 107 -4.15 7.14 29.68
C VAL A 107 -3.23 8.36 29.84
N PRO A 108 -1.91 8.15 29.91
CA PRO A 108 -0.97 9.22 30.20
C PRO A 108 -1.00 10.31 29.12
N GLY A 109 -0.85 11.57 29.55
CA GLY A 109 -0.78 12.73 28.64
C GLY A 109 -2.12 13.40 28.35
N TYR A 110 -3.25 12.73 28.59
CA TYR A 110 -4.57 13.37 28.49
C TYR A 110 -4.79 14.36 29.64
N LYS A 111 -5.37 15.52 29.34
CA LYS A 111 -5.77 16.47 30.37
C LYS A 111 -7.15 16.10 30.88
N ALA A 112 -7.19 15.51 32.06
CA ALA A 112 -8.43 15.19 32.77
C ALA A 112 -9.05 16.47 33.39
N SER A 113 -10.35 16.69 33.18
CA SER A 113 -11.11 17.79 33.78
C SER A 113 -12.48 17.31 34.23
N PRO A 114 -12.91 17.62 35.47
CA PRO A 114 -14.25 17.27 35.94
C PRO A 114 -15.31 18.14 35.23
N GLY A 115 -16.44 17.54 34.86
CA GLY A 115 -17.58 18.20 34.23
C GLY A 115 -18.92 17.75 34.83
N VAL A 116 -20.02 18.34 34.34
CA VAL A 116 -21.35 17.95 34.78
C VAL A 116 -21.67 16.53 34.30
N GLY A 117 -21.91 15.62 35.23
CA GLY A 117 -22.25 14.21 34.94
C GLY A 117 -21.10 13.37 34.40
N GLY A 118 -19.84 13.74 34.65
CA GLY A 118 -18.70 12.93 34.22
C GLY A 118 -17.37 13.66 34.17
N TRP A 119 -16.37 12.97 33.65
CA TRP A 119 -15.02 13.51 33.45
C TRP A 119 -14.71 13.58 31.97
N THR A 120 -14.07 14.68 31.55
CA THR A 120 -13.61 14.87 30.18
C THR A 120 -12.10 14.71 30.14
N PHE A 121 -11.63 13.88 29.21
CA PHE A 121 -10.22 13.64 28.94
C PHE A 121 -9.86 14.22 27.60
N GLN A 122 -9.04 15.26 27.62
CA GLN A 122 -8.67 16.04 26.44
C GLN A 122 -7.30 15.60 25.90
N LEU A 123 -7.25 15.21 24.63
CA LEU A 123 -6.00 14.93 23.90
C LEU A 123 -5.24 16.24 23.69
N PRO A 124 -3.96 16.34 24.08
CA PRO A 124 -3.18 17.55 23.91
C PRO A 124 -2.71 17.73 22.45
N PRO A 125 -2.47 18.98 21.97
CA PRO A 125 -2.15 19.25 20.56
C PRO A 125 -0.89 18.56 20.03
N ASN A 126 0.08 18.25 20.89
CA ASN A 126 1.29 17.52 20.50
C ASN A 126 0.99 16.04 20.19
N MET A 127 0.06 15.42 20.92
CA MET A 127 -0.36 14.05 20.64
C MET A 127 -1.22 13.98 19.38
N ASP A 128 -2.13 14.94 19.17
CA ASP A 128 -2.91 15.06 17.93
C ASP A 128 -2.01 15.01 16.68
N ARG A 129 -1.01 15.89 16.60
CA ARG A 129 -0.05 15.87 15.48
C ARG A 129 0.69 14.54 15.34
N THR A 130 1.03 13.90 16.46
CA THR A 130 1.75 12.63 16.46
C THR A 130 0.88 11.51 15.93
N VAL A 131 -0.38 11.42 16.36
CA VAL A 131 -1.34 10.42 15.90
C VAL A 131 -1.63 10.59 14.40
N ARG A 132 -1.84 11.82 13.94
CA ARG A 132 -2.05 12.11 12.51
C ARG A 132 -0.83 11.75 11.66
N ASP A 133 0.37 12.13 12.09
CA ASP A 133 1.61 11.81 11.37
C ASP A 133 1.84 10.30 11.32
N LEU A 134 1.60 9.60 12.43
CA LEU A 134 1.67 8.14 12.50
C LEU A 134 0.66 7.50 11.55
N ALA A 135 -0.58 7.99 11.49
CA ALA A 135 -1.60 7.47 10.58
C ALA A 135 -1.20 7.59 9.11
N VAL A 136 -0.55 8.69 8.71
CA VAL A 136 -0.02 8.86 7.35
C VAL A 136 1.14 7.90 7.08
N ARG A 137 2.08 7.76 8.01
CA ARG A 137 3.22 6.84 7.86
C ARG A 137 2.79 5.37 7.79
N SER A 138 1.90 4.96 8.68
CA SER A 138 1.36 3.60 8.69
C SER A 138 0.53 3.32 7.45
N SER A 139 -0.28 4.28 6.98
CA SER A 139 -0.97 4.16 5.68
C SER A 139 0.01 3.97 4.51
N LEU A 140 1.12 4.72 4.49
CA LEU A 140 2.17 4.59 3.48
C LEU A 140 2.77 3.18 3.49
N GLU A 141 3.12 2.66 4.68
CA GLU A 141 3.67 1.31 4.85
C GLU A 141 2.67 0.23 4.40
N THR A 142 1.40 0.35 4.79
CA THR A 142 0.34 -0.57 4.35
C THR A 142 0.16 -0.56 2.83
N ILE A 143 0.11 0.62 2.19
CA ILE A 143 0.02 0.71 0.72
C ILE A 143 1.26 0.08 0.08
N TRP A 144 2.44 0.36 0.61
CA TRP A 144 3.70 -0.23 0.12
C TRP A 144 3.66 -1.76 0.17
N ASN A 145 3.27 -2.33 1.32
CA ASN A 145 3.13 -3.78 1.50
C ASN A 145 2.11 -4.40 0.54
N ARG A 146 0.97 -3.72 0.28
CA ARG A 146 -0.05 -4.22 -0.66
C ARG A 146 0.44 -4.23 -2.10
N VAL A 147 1.10 -3.16 -2.50
CA VAL A 147 1.63 -3.01 -3.85
C VAL A 147 2.78 -3.99 -4.11
N ASP A 148 3.67 -4.18 -3.13
CA ASP A 148 4.75 -5.17 -3.19
C ASP A 148 4.19 -6.60 -3.33
N GLN A 149 3.19 -6.95 -2.52
CA GLN A 149 2.54 -8.27 -2.60
C GLN A 149 1.74 -8.48 -3.88
N PHE A 150 1.20 -7.41 -4.47
CA PHE A 150 0.56 -7.47 -5.78
C PHE A 150 1.57 -7.74 -6.91
N GLY A 151 2.85 -7.46 -6.67
CA GLY A 151 3.93 -7.71 -7.62
C GLY A 151 4.12 -6.59 -8.64
N VAL A 152 3.75 -5.35 -8.30
CA VAL A 152 4.06 -4.19 -9.15
C VAL A 152 5.56 -3.95 -9.13
N ALA A 153 6.17 -3.91 -10.31
CA ALA A 153 7.58 -3.55 -10.45
C ALA A 153 7.77 -2.04 -10.19
N GLU A 154 8.68 -1.72 -9.26
CA GLU A 154 9.17 -0.35 -9.00
C GLU A 154 8.10 0.71 -8.69
N PRO A 155 7.25 0.48 -7.66
CA PRO A 155 6.26 1.47 -7.26
C PRO A 155 6.91 2.69 -6.62
N VAL A 156 6.43 3.88 -6.96
CA VAL A 156 6.78 5.12 -6.26
C VAL A 156 5.66 5.46 -5.30
N ILE A 157 5.88 5.23 -4.01
CA ILE A 157 4.92 5.49 -2.94
C ILE A 157 5.58 6.42 -1.94
N GLN A 158 5.12 7.66 -1.88
CA GLN A 158 5.75 8.69 -1.06
C GLN A 158 4.75 9.72 -0.55
N ARG A 159 5.08 10.36 0.57
CA ARG A 159 4.30 11.50 1.08
C ARG A 159 4.42 12.70 0.13
N GLN A 160 3.30 13.32 -0.23
CA GLN A 160 3.28 14.45 -1.16
C GLN A 160 3.40 15.79 -0.41
N GLY A 161 4.60 16.11 0.08
CA GLY A 161 4.88 17.31 0.87
C GLY A 161 5.34 17.00 2.31
N LEU A 162 5.94 17.99 2.98
CA LEU A 162 6.58 17.81 4.29
C LEU A 162 5.57 17.67 5.45
N GLU A 163 4.40 18.29 5.36
CA GLU A 163 3.33 18.25 6.38
C GLU A 163 1.95 17.97 5.76
N SER A 164 1.89 17.23 4.65
CA SER A 164 0.62 16.91 4.01
C SER A 164 0.09 15.56 4.47
N ASP A 165 -1.22 15.41 4.52
CA ASP A 165 -1.87 14.12 4.75
C ASP A 165 -2.07 13.37 3.41
N ARG A 166 -1.18 13.63 2.45
CA ARG A 166 -1.29 13.14 1.07
C ARG A 166 -0.21 12.13 0.74
N ILE A 167 -0.59 11.08 0.04
CA ILE A 167 0.30 10.03 -0.44
C ILE A 167 0.23 10.01 -1.97
N LEU A 168 1.38 10.21 -2.62
CA LEU A 168 1.55 10.03 -4.05
C LEU A 168 1.89 8.55 -4.30
N VAL A 169 1.11 7.91 -5.18
CA VAL A 169 1.30 6.52 -5.59
C VAL A 169 1.43 6.48 -7.11
N GLN A 170 2.53 5.93 -7.62
CA GLN A 170 2.73 5.68 -9.05
C GLN A 170 3.11 4.22 -9.26
N LEU A 171 2.28 3.51 -10.00
CA LEU A 171 2.43 2.09 -10.26
C LEU A 171 2.56 1.88 -11.77
N PRO A 172 3.78 1.84 -12.31
CA PRO A 172 4.00 1.61 -13.73
C PRO A 172 3.72 0.14 -14.08
N GLY A 173 3.24 -0.11 -15.30
CA GLY A 173 3.10 -1.47 -15.84
C GLY A 173 2.03 -2.33 -15.15
N VAL A 174 1.04 -1.72 -14.50
CA VAL A 174 -0.09 -2.45 -13.91
C VAL A 174 -1.08 -2.87 -14.99
N ASP A 175 -1.36 -4.18 -15.07
CA ASP A 175 -2.31 -4.76 -16.04
C ASP A 175 -3.77 -4.45 -15.69
N ASP A 176 -4.14 -4.54 -14.41
CA ASP A 176 -5.48 -4.21 -13.90
C ASP A 176 -5.45 -3.05 -12.88
N PRO A 177 -5.52 -1.80 -13.37
CA PRO A 177 -5.64 -0.60 -12.55
C PRO A 177 -6.78 -0.63 -11.52
N ALA A 178 -7.92 -1.22 -11.88
CA ALA A 178 -9.12 -1.18 -11.05
C ALA A 178 -8.97 -2.12 -9.83
N ARG A 179 -8.43 -3.31 -10.04
CA ARG A 179 -8.14 -4.26 -8.97
C ARG A 179 -7.10 -3.73 -7.99
N VAL A 180 -6.03 -3.12 -8.49
CA VAL A 180 -5.00 -2.51 -7.63
C VAL A 180 -5.58 -1.35 -6.82
N LYS A 181 -6.45 -0.54 -7.43
CA LYS A 181 -7.13 0.56 -6.75
C LYS A 181 -7.98 0.04 -5.59
N ASP A 182 -8.81 -0.98 -5.81
CA ASP A 182 -9.61 -1.60 -4.74
C ASP A 182 -8.72 -2.09 -3.59
N LEU A 183 -7.61 -2.74 -3.94
CA LEU A 183 -6.64 -3.28 -3.00
C LEU A 183 -6.04 -2.19 -2.10
N ILE A 184 -5.59 -1.06 -2.67
CA ILE A 184 -4.90 -0.02 -1.90
C ILE A 184 -5.87 0.88 -1.09
N SER A 185 -7.13 1.03 -1.50
CA SER A 185 -8.10 1.83 -0.72
C SER A 185 -8.86 1.06 0.35
N SER A 186 -8.94 -0.27 0.26
CA SER A 186 -9.70 -1.07 1.24
C SER A 186 -9.10 -0.90 2.63
N THR A 187 -9.90 -0.61 3.66
CA THR A 187 -9.40 -0.57 5.03
C THR A 187 -8.93 -1.95 5.48
N ALA A 188 -9.61 -3.02 5.06
CA ALA A 188 -9.31 -4.40 5.40
C ALA A 188 -9.27 -4.65 6.93
N PHE A 189 -10.18 -4.01 7.65
CA PHE A 189 -10.32 -4.19 9.09
C PHE A 189 -11.04 -5.51 9.36
N LEU A 190 -10.25 -6.54 9.66
CA LEU A 190 -10.73 -7.89 9.96
C LEU A 190 -10.96 -8.06 11.46
N GLU A 191 -12.13 -8.57 11.83
CA GLU A 191 -12.45 -8.98 13.19
C GLU A 191 -13.13 -10.34 13.21
N PHE A 192 -12.75 -11.17 14.19
CA PHE A 192 -13.47 -12.38 14.54
C PHE A 192 -14.36 -12.05 15.72
N GLN A 193 -15.67 -12.10 15.53
CA GLN A 193 -16.66 -11.71 16.55
C GLN A 193 -17.58 -12.89 16.90
N GLU A 194 -18.07 -12.89 18.14
CA GLU A 194 -19.06 -13.87 18.59
C GLU A 194 -20.42 -13.63 17.96
N VAL A 195 -21.06 -14.68 17.45
CA VAL A 195 -22.45 -14.60 16.96
C VAL A 195 -23.42 -14.92 18.09
N VAL A 196 -24.15 -13.89 18.52
CA VAL A 196 -25.23 -14.01 19.51
C VAL A 196 -26.53 -14.45 18.85
N GLY A 197 -26.77 -14.02 17.61
CA GLY A 197 -27.97 -14.38 16.87
C GLY A 197 -27.84 -14.19 15.36
N GLY A 198 -28.68 -14.89 14.61
CA GLY A 198 -28.69 -14.89 13.13
C GLY A 198 -28.14 -16.19 12.53
N PRO A 199 -28.09 -16.30 11.20
CA PRO A 199 -28.51 -15.30 10.21
C PRO A 199 -30.03 -15.07 10.18
N SER A 200 -30.45 -13.84 9.90
CA SER A 200 -31.85 -13.47 9.64
C SER A 200 -31.97 -12.58 8.41
N PRO A 201 -32.96 -12.77 7.51
CA PRO A 201 -33.15 -11.88 6.36
C PRO A 201 -33.61 -10.47 6.74
N ASP A 202 -34.14 -10.29 7.95
CA ASP A 202 -34.62 -9.01 8.43
C ASP A 202 -34.19 -8.71 9.88
N ARG A 203 -33.88 -7.44 10.15
CA ARG A 203 -33.39 -6.96 11.45
C ARG A 203 -34.44 -7.12 12.55
N GLN A 204 -35.72 -6.99 12.22
CA GLN A 204 -36.78 -6.95 13.23
C GLN A 204 -37.08 -8.34 13.80
N SER A 205 -37.11 -9.38 12.96
CA SER A 205 -37.22 -10.79 13.39
C SER A 205 -36.00 -11.23 14.18
N LEU A 206 -34.81 -10.71 13.85
CA LEU A 206 -33.59 -11.00 14.58
C LEU A 206 -33.67 -10.49 16.03
N ILE A 207 -34.11 -9.24 16.23
CA ILE A 207 -34.29 -8.65 17.57
C ILE A 207 -35.44 -9.35 18.33
N ALA A 208 -36.53 -9.69 17.63
CA ALA A 208 -37.64 -10.41 18.22
C ALA A 208 -37.22 -11.81 18.74
N GLY A 209 -36.37 -12.51 18.00
CA GLY A 209 -35.80 -13.80 18.40
C GLY A 209 -34.91 -13.74 19.64
N LEU A 210 -34.37 -12.57 19.97
CA LEU A 210 -33.53 -12.32 21.14
C LEU A 210 -34.32 -11.75 22.34
N GLY A 211 -35.65 -11.78 22.30
CA GLY A 211 -36.49 -11.26 23.38
C GLY A 211 -36.74 -9.76 23.33
N GLY A 212 -36.50 -9.11 22.19
CA GLY A 212 -36.98 -7.75 21.90
C GLY A 212 -36.03 -6.61 22.26
N SER A 213 -34.81 -6.89 22.75
CA SER A 213 -33.80 -5.86 23.07
C SER A 213 -32.38 -6.34 22.76
N LEU A 214 -31.52 -5.43 22.31
CA LEU A 214 -30.08 -5.66 22.15
C LEU A 214 -29.37 -5.24 23.44
N THR A 215 -28.43 -6.07 23.91
CA THR A 215 -27.53 -5.67 25.00
C THR A 215 -26.54 -4.61 24.49
N SER A 216 -26.06 -3.75 25.39
CA SER A 216 -25.17 -2.62 25.06
C SER A 216 -23.82 -3.04 24.45
N ASP A 217 -23.41 -4.28 24.72
CA ASP A 217 -22.19 -4.93 24.22
C ASP A 217 -22.37 -5.64 22.87
N SER A 218 -23.56 -5.56 22.25
CA SER A 218 -23.88 -6.22 20.99
C SER A 218 -24.28 -5.21 19.91
N GLU A 219 -24.10 -5.58 18.66
CA GLU A 219 -24.48 -4.78 17.49
C GLU A 219 -25.01 -5.65 16.35
N ILE A 220 -25.70 -5.01 15.40
CA ILE A 220 -26.25 -5.71 14.23
C ILE A 220 -25.38 -5.40 13.02
N ILE A 221 -24.73 -6.44 12.50
CA ILE A 221 -23.90 -6.36 11.30
C ILE A 221 -24.60 -7.07 10.15
N ALA A 222 -24.52 -6.48 8.95
CA ALA A 222 -25.07 -7.07 7.73
C ALA A 222 -24.03 -7.94 7.03
N GLY A 223 -24.49 -9.00 6.37
CA GLY A 223 -23.71 -9.85 5.47
C GLY A 223 -24.46 -10.04 4.15
N ASP A 224 -23.73 -10.50 3.13
CA ASP A 224 -24.35 -10.89 1.88
C ASP A 224 -24.90 -12.30 2.02
N ARG A 225 -26.14 -12.49 1.56
CA ARG A 225 -26.71 -13.82 1.41
C ARG A 225 -26.43 -14.28 -0.01
N GLU A 226 -25.60 -15.30 -0.14
CA GLU A 226 -25.17 -15.84 -1.43
C GLU A 226 -25.88 -17.15 -1.77
N ASP A 227 -26.05 -17.42 -3.07
CA ASP A 227 -26.47 -18.74 -3.55
C ASP A 227 -25.29 -19.73 -3.59
N LEU A 228 -25.53 -20.96 -4.06
CA LEU A 228 -24.49 -22.00 -4.19
C LEU A 228 -23.42 -21.66 -5.24
N GLU A 229 -23.68 -20.68 -6.10
CA GLU A 229 -22.75 -20.20 -7.13
C GLU A 229 -21.99 -18.95 -6.67
N GLY A 230 -22.25 -18.46 -5.45
CA GLY A 230 -21.63 -17.26 -4.89
C GLY A 230 -22.27 -15.95 -5.34
N ASN A 231 -23.42 -15.98 -6.01
CA ASN A 231 -24.12 -14.75 -6.39
C ASN A 231 -24.88 -14.18 -5.19
N VAL A 232 -24.79 -12.87 -4.97
CA VAL A 232 -25.53 -12.18 -3.91
C VAL A 232 -27.03 -12.17 -4.24
N ILE A 233 -27.81 -12.95 -3.49
CA ILE A 233 -29.27 -13.10 -3.60
C ILE A 233 -30.05 -12.38 -2.49
N GLY A 234 -29.36 -11.62 -1.65
CA GLY A 234 -29.97 -10.78 -0.63
C GLY A 234 -28.99 -10.34 0.44
N THR A 235 -29.56 -9.77 1.51
CA THR A 235 -28.82 -9.38 2.70
C THR A 235 -29.30 -10.22 3.87
N GLU A 236 -28.38 -10.59 4.74
CA GLU A 236 -28.67 -11.22 6.02
C GLU A 236 -28.05 -10.41 7.15
N TYR A 237 -28.60 -10.56 8.35
CA TYR A 237 -28.22 -9.82 9.53
C TYR A 237 -27.81 -10.77 10.66
N TYR A 238 -26.78 -10.35 11.37
CA TYR A 238 -26.21 -11.05 12.52
C TYR A 238 -26.17 -10.11 13.71
N VAL A 239 -26.42 -10.64 14.90
CA VAL A 239 -26.13 -9.94 16.16
C VAL A 239 -24.80 -10.43 16.67
N LEU A 240 -23.84 -9.51 16.74
CA LEU A 240 -22.47 -9.81 17.11
C LEU A 240 -22.10 -9.10 18.40
N LYS A 241 -21.19 -9.68 19.19
CA LYS A 241 -20.53 -8.96 20.28
C LYS A 241 -19.57 -7.93 19.70
N LYS A 242 -19.61 -6.70 20.21
CA LYS A 242 -18.72 -5.61 19.81
C LYS A 242 -17.25 -5.90 20.12
N ALA A 243 -17.00 -6.71 21.16
CA ALA A 243 -15.64 -7.11 21.52
C ALA A 243 -15.14 -8.20 20.57
N ALA A 244 -14.12 -7.89 19.76
CA ALA A 244 -13.47 -8.86 18.89
C ALA A 244 -12.72 -9.93 19.72
N ILE A 245 -12.89 -11.19 19.30
CA ILE A 245 -12.14 -12.34 19.81
C ILE A 245 -10.67 -12.18 19.43
N ILE A 246 -10.41 -11.96 18.14
CA ILE A 246 -9.11 -11.57 17.59
C ILE A 246 -9.33 -10.65 16.38
N SER A 247 -8.33 -9.87 16.02
CA SER A 247 -8.33 -8.94 14.88
C SER A 247 -7.33 -9.33 13.79
N GLY A 248 -7.41 -8.68 12.63
CA GLY A 248 -6.45 -8.83 11.54
C GLY A 248 -5.00 -8.51 11.93
N GLN A 249 -4.78 -7.61 12.88
CA GLN A 249 -3.43 -7.24 13.37
C GLN A 249 -2.76 -8.39 14.14
N GLU A 250 -3.56 -9.29 14.70
CA GLU A 250 -3.10 -10.47 15.43
C GLU A 250 -2.78 -11.66 14.51
N LEU A 251 -2.93 -11.47 13.19
CA LEU A 251 -2.49 -12.45 12.19
C LEU A 251 -1.00 -12.31 11.91
N ARG A 252 -0.33 -13.45 11.77
CA ARG A 252 1.07 -13.57 11.31
C ARG A 252 1.14 -13.83 9.80
N SER A 253 0.17 -14.55 9.25
CA SER A 253 0.10 -14.81 7.81
C SER A 253 -1.31 -15.09 7.35
N ALA A 254 -1.62 -14.73 6.11
CA ALA A 254 -2.82 -15.15 5.39
C ALA A 254 -2.42 -15.56 3.97
N ARG A 255 -2.89 -16.73 3.52
CA ARG A 255 -2.60 -17.29 2.19
C ARG A 255 -3.82 -17.97 1.62
N ARG A 256 -4.08 -17.76 0.34
CA ARG A 256 -5.06 -18.55 -0.40
C ARG A 256 -4.60 -20.01 -0.46
N SER A 257 -5.55 -20.91 -0.27
CA SER A 257 -5.40 -22.35 -0.46
C SER A 257 -6.65 -22.90 -1.14
N GLN A 258 -6.68 -24.21 -1.38
CA GLN A 258 -7.89 -24.94 -1.69
C GLN A 258 -8.21 -25.92 -0.56
N ASP A 259 -9.49 -26.18 -0.36
CA ASP A 259 -9.95 -27.23 0.54
C ASP A 259 -9.93 -28.61 -0.15
N GLU A 260 -10.39 -29.64 0.57
CA GLU A 260 -10.44 -31.02 0.12
C GLU A 260 -11.40 -31.24 -1.08
N TYR A 261 -12.29 -30.27 -1.36
CA TYR A 261 -13.25 -30.28 -2.46
C TYR A 261 -12.85 -29.34 -3.62
N GLY A 262 -11.69 -28.69 -3.52
CA GLY A 262 -11.18 -27.74 -4.53
C GLY A 262 -11.75 -26.33 -4.42
N GLN A 263 -12.52 -26.01 -3.38
CA GLN A 263 -13.04 -24.66 -3.12
C GLN A 263 -11.93 -23.74 -2.61
N ALA A 264 -11.96 -22.47 -3.02
CA ALA A 264 -10.97 -21.50 -2.59
C ALA A 264 -11.20 -21.10 -1.12
N VAL A 265 -10.15 -21.17 -0.31
CA VAL A 265 -10.17 -20.81 1.11
C VAL A 265 -8.98 -19.93 1.45
N VAL A 266 -9.05 -19.20 2.57
CA VAL A 266 -7.92 -18.42 3.09
C VAL A 266 -7.41 -19.05 4.37
N ASN A 267 -6.22 -19.66 4.32
CA ASN A 267 -5.55 -20.16 5.52
C ASN A 267 -4.85 -19.00 6.22
N PHE A 268 -5.02 -18.91 7.52
CA PHE A 268 -4.34 -17.92 8.34
C PHE A 268 -3.60 -18.59 9.50
N ALA A 269 -2.57 -17.90 9.98
CA ALA A 269 -1.87 -18.24 11.21
C ALA A 269 -1.85 -17.00 12.10
N THR A 270 -2.18 -17.16 13.38
CA THR A 270 -2.13 -16.08 14.36
C THR A 270 -0.74 -15.93 14.97
N GLN A 271 -0.51 -14.81 15.62
CA GLN A 271 0.66 -14.60 16.47
C GLN A 271 0.54 -15.41 17.78
N PRO A 272 1.64 -15.77 18.46
CA PRO A 272 1.61 -16.66 19.64
C PRO A 272 0.68 -16.20 20.79
N HIS A 273 0.58 -14.90 21.04
CA HIS A 273 -0.31 -14.38 22.10
C HIS A 273 -1.79 -14.51 21.71
N ALA A 274 -2.12 -14.29 20.44
CA ALA A 274 -3.48 -14.41 19.92
C ALA A 274 -3.89 -15.88 19.74
N ALA A 275 -2.95 -16.76 19.41
CA ALA A 275 -3.11 -18.22 19.40
C ALA A 275 -3.68 -18.75 20.73
N GLU A 276 -3.15 -18.28 21.86
CA GLU A 276 -3.64 -18.68 23.18
C GLU A 276 -5.07 -18.19 23.42
N LYS A 277 -5.33 -16.89 23.23
CA LYS A 277 -6.67 -16.28 23.38
C LYS A 277 -7.71 -16.96 22.48
N PHE A 278 -7.39 -17.14 21.21
CA PHE A 278 -8.26 -17.74 20.20
C PHE A 278 -8.49 -19.23 20.47
N GLY A 279 -7.45 -19.96 20.88
CA GLY A 279 -7.53 -21.36 21.26
C GLY A 279 -8.32 -21.59 22.55
N GLN A 280 -8.30 -20.66 23.50
CA GLN A 280 -9.15 -20.72 24.69
C GLN A 280 -10.61 -20.46 24.31
N TYR A 281 -10.87 -19.42 23.51
CA TYR A 281 -12.23 -19.08 23.07
C TYR A 281 -12.88 -20.21 22.25
N THR A 282 -12.21 -20.66 21.18
CA THR A 282 -12.74 -21.74 20.32
C THR A 282 -12.89 -23.06 21.07
N GLY A 283 -12.04 -23.34 22.05
CA GLY A 283 -12.12 -24.54 22.88
C GLY A 283 -13.34 -24.58 23.81
N SER A 284 -13.81 -23.41 24.29
CA SER A 284 -14.99 -23.30 25.16
C SER A 284 -16.30 -23.09 24.39
N HIS A 285 -16.23 -22.73 23.10
CA HIS A 285 -17.38 -22.39 22.25
C HIS A 285 -17.59 -23.36 21.08
N ILE A 286 -17.24 -24.63 21.25
CA ILE A 286 -17.48 -25.65 20.22
C ILE A 286 -18.99 -25.79 19.96
N GLY A 287 -19.38 -25.75 18.69
CA GLY A 287 -20.78 -25.83 18.25
C GLY A 287 -21.49 -24.48 18.14
N THR A 288 -20.87 -23.37 18.55
CA THR A 288 -21.41 -22.02 18.32
C THR A 288 -20.88 -21.43 17.01
N ARG A 289 -21.49 -20.34 16.54
CA ARG A 289 -21.05 -19.62 15.35
C ARG A 289 -20.08 -18.50 15.72
N MET A 290 -19.12 -18.26 14.84
CA MET A 290 -18.19 -17.15 14.92
C MET A 290 -18.24 -16.40 13.59
N ALA A 291 -18.46 -15.09 13.65
CA ALA A 291 -18.48 -14.25 12.47
C ALA A 291 -17.08 -13.75 12.15
N ILE A 292 -16.80 -13.70 10.86
CA ILE A 292 -15.61 -13.12 10.26
C ILE A 292 -16.09 -11.85 9.57
N VAL A 293 -15.77 -10.72 10.18
CA VAL A 293 -16.24 -9.39 9.78
C VAL A 293 -15.08 -8.68 9.09
N LEU A 294 -15.34 -8.13 7.91
CA LEU A 294 -14.39 -7.29 7.19
C LEU A 294 -15.08 -5.96 6.89
N ASP A 295 -14.49 -4.85 7.33
CA ASP A 295 -14.99 -3.50 7.06
C ASP A 295 -16.49 -3.32 7.45
N ASN A 296 -16.86 -3.83 8.65
CA ASN A 296 -18.23 -3.82 9.19
C ASN A 296 -19.26 -4.59 8.35
N LYS A 297 -18.81 -5.63 7.65
CA LYS A 297 -19.65 -6.56 6.90
C LYS A 297 -19.27 -8.00 7.22
N VAL A 298 -20.26 -8.84 7.49
CA VAL A 298 -20.03 -10.28 7.70
C VAL A 298 -19.70 -10.93 6.37
N ILE A 299 -18.49 -11.47 6.26
CA ILE A 299 -18.04 -12.23 5.08
C ILE A 299 -18.39 -13.71 5.23
N SER A 300 -18.30 -14.23 6.46
CA SER A 300 -18.62 -15.63 6.76
C SER A 300 -18.94 -15.79 8.24
N ALA A 301 -19.83 -16.73 8.58
CA ALA A 301 -20.20 -17.03 9.96
C ALA A 301 -20.24 -18.55 10.24
N PRO A 302 -19.10 -19.26 10.11
CA PRO A 302 -19.02 -20.70 10.27
C PRO A 302 -19.27 -21.13 11.73
N VAL A 303 -19.58 -22.42 11.90
CA VAL A 303 -19.67 -23.07 13.20
C VAL A 303 -18.27 -23.51 13.64
N ILE A 304 -17.94 -23.31 14.91
CA ILE A 304 -16.68 -23.77 15.50
C ILE A 304 -16.77 -25.28 15.72
N GLU A 305 -16.08 -26.06 14.90
CA GLU A 305 -16.11 -27.53 14.97
C GLU A 305 -15.13 -28.12 15.99
N SER A 306 -14.00 -27.43 16.20
CA SER A 306 -12.95 -27.87 17.10
C SER A 306 -12.13 -26.69 17.64
N ARG A 307 -11.29 -26.95 18.64
CA ARG A 307 -10.37 -25.96 19.19
C ARG A 307 -9.32 -25.57 18.13
N ILE A 308 -9.17 -24.26 17.89
CA ILE A 308 -8.20 -23.71 16.93
C ILE A 308 -7.08 -23.01 17.70
N PRO A 309 -5.91 -23.67 17.89
CA PRO A 309 -4.84 -23.12 18.70
C PRO A 309 -4.06 -21.98 18.03
N GLY A 310 -4.25 -21.71 16.72
CA GLY A 310 -3.61 -20.57 16.06
C GLY A 310 -3.60 -20.61 14.54
N ASP A 311 -3.65 -21.80 13.92
CA ASP A 311 -3.80 -21.94 12.47
C ASP A 311 -5.25 -22.27 12.13
N GLY A 312 -5.88 -21.44 11.30
CA GLY A 312 -7.27 -21.58 10.91
C GLY A 312 -7.47 -21.41 9.41
N ARG A 313 -8.69 -21.70 8.95
CA ARG A 313 -9.12 -21.45 7.58
C ARG A 313 -10.41 -20.62 7.57
N ILE A 314 -10.45 -19.61 6.71
CA ILE A 314 -11.65 -18.82 6.40
C ILE A 314 -12.30 -19.50 5.19
N THR A 315 -13.50 -20.01 5.40
CA THR A 315 -14.32 -20.66 4.37
C THR A 315 -15.45 -19.74 3.94
N GLY A 316 -15.84 -19.83 2.68
CA GLY A 316 -16.93 -19.07 2.07
C GLY A 316 -17.05 -19.45 0.60
N ASN A 317 -18.03 -18.87 -0.12
CA ASN A 317 -18.17 -19.09 -1.57
C ASN A 317 -17.21 -18.18 -2.34
N PHE A 318 -15.91 -18.29 -2.05
CA PHE A 318 -14.91 -17.45 -2.67
C PHE A 318 -14.55 -17.93 -4.07
N THR A 319 -14.41 -17.00 -5.00
CA THR A 319 -13.66 -17.25 -6.24
C THR A 319 -12.17 -17.35 -5.91
N VAL A 320 -11.39 -17.98 -6.80
CA VAL A 320 -9.92 -18.07 -6.65
C VAL A 320 -9.30 -16.68 -6.53
N GLU A 321 -9.78 -15.72 -7.31
CA GLU A 321 -9.32 -14.34 -7.29
C GLU A 321 -9.74 -13.62 -6.01
N GLY A 322 -11.01 -13.75 -5.59
CA GLY A 322 -11.51 -13.13 -4.36
C GLY A 322 -10.79 -13.63 -3.10
N ALA A 323 -10.45 -14.93 -3.04
CA ALA A 323 -9.66 -15.48 -1.94
C ALA A 323 -8.21 -14.98 -1.96
N GLU A 324 -7.61 -14.76 -3.13
CA GLU A 324 -6.27 -14.15 -3.24
C GLU A 324 -6.29 -12.69 -2.77
N ASP A 325 -7.28 -11.91 -3.20
CA ASP A 325 -7.44 -10.51 -2.81
C ASP A 325 -7.68 -10.37 -1.31
N LEU A 326 -8.54 -11.22 -0.73
CA LEU A 326 -8.74 -11.28 0.71
C LEU A 326 -7.42 -11.64 1.43
N ALA A 327 -6.72 -12.70 0.99
CA ALA A 327 -5.46 -13.10 1.60
C ALA A 327 -4.40 -11.99 1.55
N LEU A 328 -4.34 -11.22 0.46
CA LEU A 328 -3.44 -10.06 0.33
C LEU A 328 -3.85 -8.94 1.29
N LYS A 329 -5.12 -8.55 1.30
CA LYS A 329 -5.68 -7.53 2.22
C LYS A 329 -5.34 -7.86 3.69
N LEU A 330 -5.51 -9.12 4.09
CA LEU A 330 -5.22 -9.58 5.45
C LEU A 330 -3.72 -9.61 5.77
N ARG A 331 -2.86 -9.96 4.81
CA ARG A 331 -1.40 -10.04 5.02
C ARG A 331 -0.75 -8.67 5.10
N ALA A 332 -1.25 -7.70 4.34
CA ALA A 332 -0.74 -6.34 4.37
C ALA A 332 -1.23 -5.53 5.59
N GLY A 333 -2.26 -6.01 6.28
CA GLY A 333 -2.83 -5.37 7.45
C GLY A 333 -3.87 -4.29 7.12
N ALA A 334 -4.52 -3.82 8.18
CA ALA A 334 -5.56 -2.81 8.07
C ALA A 334 -4.97 -1.40 7.86
N LEU A 335 -5.68 -0.54 7.11
CA LEU A 335 -5.36 0.88 7.07
C LEU A 335 -5.77 1.53 8.40
N PRO A 336 -4.94 2.39 9.00
CA PRO A 336 -5.26 3.09 10.24
C PRO A 336 -6.32 4.19 10.06
N ALA A 337 -6.57 4.61 8.83
CA ALA A 337 -7.50 5.67 8.46
C ALA A 337 -8.01 5.43 7.04
N THR A 338 -9.23 5.91 6.75
CA THR A 338 -9.79 5.83 5.40
C THR A 338 -8.99 6.70 4.43
N ILE A 339 -9.00 6.35 3.15
CA ILE A 339 -8.31 7.08 2.09
C ILE A 339 -9.33 7.62 1.09
N THR A 340 -9.16 8.87 0.68
CA THR A 340 -9.91 9.48 -0.42
C THR A 340 -9.00 9.81 -1.60
N TYR A 341 -9.53 9.71 -2.82
CA TYR A 341 -8.79 10.00 -4.05
C TYR A 341 -8.94 11.48 -4.39
N LEU A 342 -7.83 12.23 -4.42
CA LEU A 342 -7.81 13.62 -4.87
C LEU A 342 -7.52 13.75 -6.36
N GLU A 343 -6.65 12.89 -6.88
CA GLU A 343 -6.29 12.85 -8.29
C GLU A 343 -6.10 11.41 -8.74
N GLU A 344 -6.60 11.11 -9.94
CA GLU A 344 -6.49 9.80 -10.58
C GLU A 344 -6.14 10.00 -12.05
N ARG A 345 -5.02 9.43 -12.48
CA ARG A 345 -4.64 9.33 -13.90
C ARG A 345 -4.21 7.91 -14.20
N THR A 346 -4.90 7.29 -15.15
CA THR A 346 -4.60 5.94 -15.62
C THR A 346 -4.20 6.01 -17.08
N VAL A 347 -3.02 5.46 -17.39
CA VAL A 347 -2.51 5.37 -18.76
C VAL A 347 -2.53 3.91 -19.17
N GLY A 348 -3.28 3.59 -20.23
CA GLY A 348 -3.35 2.22 -20.74
C GLY A 348 -1.99 1.73 -21.27
N PRO A 349 -1.61 0.45 -21.06
CA PRO A 349 -0.34 -0.11 -21.56
C PRO A 349 -0.16 0.03 -23.07
N SER A 350 -1.25 0.03 -23.84
CA SER A 350 -1.23 0.18 -25.29
C SER A 350 -0.80 1.57 -25.77
N LEU A 351 -1.15 2.63 -25.03
CA LEU A 351 -0.77 4.02 -25.35
C LEU A 351 0.72 4.26 -25.09
N GLY A 352 1.26 3.66 -24.03
CA GLY A 352 2.69 3.68 -23.73
C GLY A 352 3.49 2.95 -24.80
N ARG A 353 3.11 1.71 -25.12
CA ARG A 353 3.81 0.88 -26.12
C ARG A 353 3.89 1.53 -27.51
N ASP A 354 2.79 2.12 -28.00
CA ASP A 354 2.80 2.78 -29.30
C ASP A 354 3.71 4.02 -29.30
N SER A 355 3.71 4.78 -28.20
CA SER A 355 4.61 5.92 -28.00
C SER A 355 6.08 5.49 -27.98
N VAL A 356 6.41 4.40 -27.28
CA VAL A 356 7.76 3.82 -27.28
C VAL A 356 8.18 3.42 -28.70
N VAL A 357 7.34 2.68 -29.43
CA VAL A 357 7.67 2.19 -30.78
C VAL A 357 7.91 3.36 -31.74
N ARG A 358 7.04 4.38 -31.73
CA ARG A 358 7.20 5.57 -32.58
C ARG A 358 8.44 6.38 -32.18
N GLY A 359 8.67 6.58 -30.88
CA GLY A 359 9.84 7.30 -30.36
C GLY A 359 11.15 6.62 -30.72
N VAL A 360 11.24 5.30 -30.53
CA VAL A 360 12.43 4.50 -30.90
C VAL A 360 12.65 4.54 -32.42
N ARG A 361 11.60 4.39 -33.24
CA ARG A 361 11.72 4.49 -34.71
C ARG A 361 12.21 5.88 -35.14
N ALA A 362 11.67 6.94 -34.56
CA ALA A 362 12.12 8.30 -34.83
C ALA A 362 13.59 8.49 -34.43
N ALA A 363 13.98 8.08 -33.23
CA ALA A 363 15.36 8.17 -32.75
C ALA A 363 16.35 7.39 -33.63
N VAL A 364 16.02 6.15 -34.01
CA VAL A 364 16.85 5.33 -34.90
C VAL A 364 16.97 5.95 -36.30
N SER A 365 15.86 6.43 -36.87
CA SER A 365 15.88 7.10 -38.18
C SER A 365 16.72 8.38 -38.16
N GLY A 366 16.61 9.20 -37.12
CA GLY A 366 17.43 10.40 -36.93
C GLY A 366 18.91 10.07 -36.76
N LEU A 367 19.23 9.08 -35.92
CA LEU A 367 20.59 8.60 -35.72
C LEU A 367 21.21 8.12 -37.04
N LEU A 368 20.49 7.31 -37.83
CA LEU A 368 20.97 6.84 -39.12
C LEU A 368 21.19 7.98 -40.11
N ALA A 369 20.29 8.98 -40.15
CA ALA A 369 20.45 10.14 -41.02
C ALA A 369 21.69 10.96 -40.64
N VAL A 370 21.95 11.17 -39.35
CA VAL A 370 23.14 11.86 -38.85
C VAL A 370 24.41 11.06 -39.13
N MET A 371 24.41 9.75 -38.89
CA MET A 371 25.55 8.88 -39.20
C MET A 371 25.88 8.87 -40.69
N LEU A 372 24.86 8.87 -41.55
CA LEU A 372 25.01 8.96 -43.00
C LEU A 372 25.60 10.31 -43.41
N PHE A 373 25.08 11.41 -42.85
CA PHE A 373 25.60 12.75 -43.08
C PHE A 373 27.09 12.85 -42.69
N MET A 374 27.46 12.34 -41.52
CA MET A 374 28.85 12.34 -41.06
C MET A 374 29.76 11.54 -41.99
N LEU A 375 29.30 10.40 -42.50
CA LEU A 375 30.06 9.56 -43.42
C LEU A 375 30.25 10.25 -44.79
N VAL A 376 29.20 10.87 -45.33
CA VAL A 376 29.26 11.57 -46.62
C VAL A 376 30.12 12.83 -46.55
N TYR A 377 29.92 13.65 -45.52
CA TYR A 377 30.59 14.94 -45.39
C TYR A 377 32.06 14.81 -44.93
N TYR A 378 32.34 13.97 -43.93
CA TYR A 378 33.68 13.83 -43.32
C TYR A 378 34.46 12.59 -43.75
N ARG A 379 33.90 11.73 -44.62
CA ARG A 379 34.55 10.52 -45.17
C ARG A 379 35.13 9.63 -44.05
N MET A 380 36.46 9.40 -44.06
CA MET A 380 37.15 8.54 -43.10
C MET A 380 37.10 9.10 -41.66
N SER A 381 37.14 10.41 -41.48
CA SER A 381 36.98 11.04 -40.17
C SER A 381 35.56 10.85 -39.62
N GLY A 382 34.57 10.82 -40.50
CA GLY A 382 33.18 10.52 -40.17
C GLY A 382 32.98 9.11 -39.59
N LEU A 383 33.79 8.13 -40.02
CA LEU A 383 33.74 6.77 -39.45
C LEU A 383 34.15 6.77 -37.97
N ASN A 384 35.22 7.50 -37.61
CA ASN A 384 35.65 7.63 -36.22
C ASN A 384 34.60 8.36 -35.37
N ALA A 385 33.94 9.38 -35.94
CA ALA A 385 32.83 10.08 -35.30
C ALA A 385 31.67 9.14 -34.97
N ASN A 386 31.29 8.30 -35.93
CA ASN A 386 30.22 7.32 -35.76
C ASN A 386 30.56 6.27 -34.69
N VAL A 387 31.82 5.81 -34.62
CA VAL A 387 32.28 4.91 -33.55
C VAL A 387 32.17 5.60 -32.19
N ALA A 388 32.64 6.85 -32.07
CA ALA A 388 32.53 7.61 -30.83
C ALA A 388 31.07 7.82 -30.40
N LEU A 389 30.17 8.08 -31.36
CA LEU A 389 28.74 8.24 -31.11
C LEU A 389 28.10 6.97 -30.56
N VAL A 390 28.38 5.82 -31.18
CA VAL A 390 27.86 4.52 -30.70
C VAL A 390 28.37 4.22 -29.30
N LEU A 391 29.66 4.46 -29.03
CA LEU A 391 30.23 4.28 -27.70
C LEU A 391 29.58 5.20 -26.66
N ASN A 392 29.28 6.45 -27.02
CA ASN A 392 28.57 7.38 -26.14
C ASN A 392 27.18 6.86 -25.78
N ILE A 393 26.41 6.36 -26.75
CA ILE A 393 25.08 5.78 -26.51
C ILE A 393 25.18 4.55 -25.59
N ILE A 394 26.15 3.65 -25.83
CA ILE A 394 26.35 2.45 -24.98
C ILE A 394 26.70 2.87 -23.55
N ILE A 395 27.57 3.86 -23.37
CA ILE A 395 27.95 4.36 -22.04
C ILE A 395 26.74 5.00 -21.35
N LEU A 396 25.99 5.86 -22.05
CA LEU A 396 24.80 6.51 -21.52
C LEU A 396 23.77 5.48 -21.03
N LEU A 397 23.42 4.51 -21.88
CA LEU A 397 22.47 3.46 -21.53
C LEU A 397 23.00 2.55 -20.41
N GLY A 398 24.30 2.21 -20.44
CA GLY A 398 24.92 1.39 -19.40
C GLY A 398 24.97 2.08 -18.04
N VAL A 399 25.18 3.40 -18.00
CA VAL A 399 25.13 4.20 -16.77
C VAL A 399 23.68 4.27 -16.25
N MET A 400 22.70 4.53 -17.12
CA MET A 400 21.29 4.51 -16.73
C MET A 400 20.89 3.16 -16.14
N ALA A 401 21.25 2.06 -16.81
CA ALA A 401 20.99 0.71 -16.35
C ALA A 401 21.69 0.39 -15.02
N TYR A 402 22.93 0.85 -14.83
CA TYR A 402 23.68 0.64 -13.60
C TYR A 402 23.03 1.33 -12.38
N PHE A 403 22.48 2.52 -12.56
CA PHE A 403 21.81 3.28 -11.50
C PHE A 403 20.30 2.97 -11.38
N GLY A 404 19.74 2.10 -12.22
CA GLY A 404 18.30 1.82 -12.25
C GLY A 404 17.46 3.03 -12.67
N ALA A 405 18.02 3.93 -13.49
CA ALA A 405 17.33 5.15 -13.91
C ALA A 405 16.16 4.83 -14.86
N THR A 406 14.99 5.38 -14.55
CA THR A 406 13.77 5.19 -15.34
C THR A 406 13.79 6.05 -16.60
N LEU A 407 13.61 5.43 -17.77
CA LEU A 407 13.44 6.10 -19.05
C LEU A 407 11.99 6.58 -19.20
N THR A 408 11.80 7.88 -19.39
CA THR A 408 10.48 8.54 -19.61
C THR A 408 10.42 9.18 -20.99
N LEU A 409 9.26 9.70 -21.43
CA LEU A 409 9.15 10.46 -22.68
C LEU A 409 10.12 11.67 -22.70
N PRO A 410 10.16 12.54 -21.67
CA PRO A 410 11.20 13.56 -21.55
C PRO A 410 12.62 12.99 -21.53
N GLY A 411 12.83 11.83 -20.90
CA GLY A 411 14.10 11.12 -20.90
C GLY A 411 14.59 10.81 -22.31
N ILE A 412 13.72 10.25 -23.18
CA ILE A 412 14.04 9.98 -24.59
C ILE A 412 14.43 11.27 -25.32
N ALA A 413 13.70 12.37 -25.10
CA ALA A 413 14.05 13.67 -25.69
C ALA A 413 15.43 14.16 -25.21
N GLY A 414 15.75 13.97 -23.92
CA GLY A 414 17.06 14.25 -23.35
C GLY A 414 18.17 13.43 -24.02
N VAL A 415 17.96 12.12 -24.23
CA VAL A 415 18.90 11.26 -24.96
C VAL A 415 19.15 11.79 -26.38
N ILE A 416 18.09 12.15 -27.10
CA ILE A 416 18.19 12.71 -28.46
C ILE A 416 19.01 14.02 -28.45
N LEU A 417 18.76 14.90 -27.47
CA LEU A 417 19.52 16.15 -27.31
C LEU A 417 21.00 15.87 -27.04
N THR A 418 21.32 14.93 -26.14
CA THR A 418 22.71 14.54 -25.85
C THR A 418 23.40 13.96 -27.08
N ILE A 419 22.71 13.15 -27.87
CA ILE A 419 23.21 12.63 -29.15
C ILE A 419 23.54 13.79 -30.11
N GLY A 420 22.64 14.77 -30.24
CA GLY A 420 22.87 15.94 -31.08
C GLY A 420 24.10 16.75 -30.66
N MET A 421 24.24 17.04 -29.37
CA MET A 421 25.40 17.76 -28.81
C MET A 421 26.71 16.98 -28.97
N ALA A 422 26.69 15.65 -28.80
CA ALA A 422 27.87 14.81 -28.98
C ALA A 422 28.37 14.82 -30.43
N VAL A 423 27.45 14.84 -31.40
CA VAL A 423 27.80 14.95 -32.82
C VAL A 423 28.36 16.33 -33.14
N ASP A 424 27.75 17.40 -32.63
CA ASP A 424 28.21 18.77 -32.83
C ASP A 424 29.65 18.97 -32.30
N ALA A 425 29.94 18.45 -31.10
CA ALA A 425 31.29 18.49 -30.55
C ALA A 425 32.33 17.78 -31.45
N ASN A 426 31.96 16.63 -32.03
CA ASN A 426 32.82 15.92 -32.98
C ASN A 426 33.02 16.73 -34.28
N VAL A 427 31.96 17.35 -34.80
CA VAL A 427 32.00 18.22 -35.97
C VAL A 427 32.96 19.38 -35.76
N LEU A 428 32.85 20.09 -34.64
CA LEU A 428 33.74 21.21 -34.29
C LEU A 428 35.22 20.80 -34.26
N ILE A 429 35.52 19.64 -33.69
CA ILE A 429 36.89 19.10 -33.66
C ILE A 429 37.38 18.81 -35.08
N PHE A 430 36.57 18.19 -35.93
CA PHE A 430 36.99 17.84 -37.29
C PHE A 430 37.13 19.04 -38.21
N GLU A 431 36.25 20.02 -38.13
CA GLU A 431 36.41 21.29 -38.85
C GLU A 431 37.69 21.99 -38.41
N ARG A 432 37.96 22.03 -37.10
CA ARG A 432 39.19 22.62 -36.59
C ARG A 432 40.45 21.90 -37.08
N LEU A 433 40.42 20.57 -37.10
CA LEU A 433 41.53 19.77 -37.64
C LEU A 433 41.75 20.05 -39.13
N ARG A 434 40.67 20.19 -39.90
CA ARG A 434 40.72 20.51 -41.33
C ARG A 434 41.27 21.91 -41.57
N GLU A 435 40.83 22.91 -40.82
CA GLU A 435 41.38 24.27 -40.88
C GLU A 435 42.88 24.33 -40.61
N GLU A 436 43.37 23.57 -39.62
CA GLU A 436 44.80 23.54 -39.27
C GLU A 436 45.63 22.76 -40.31
N GLN A 437 45.06 21.69 -40.90
CA GLN A 437 45.67 20.99 -42.03
C GLN A 437 45.77 21.89 -43.26
N ASP A 438 44.73 22.67 -43.57
CA ASP A 438 44.72 23.63 -44.68
C ASP A 438 45.74 24.77 -44.47
N LYS A 439 46.11 25.07 -43.21
CA LYS A 439 47.20 26.01 -42.84
C LYS A 439 48.60 25.38 -42.88
N GLY A 440 48.72 24.09 -43.22
CA GLY A 440 50.00 23.39 -43.36
C GLY A 440 50.61 22.90 -42.04
N LEU A 441 49.84 22.89 -40.94
CA LEU A 441 50.21 22.25 -39.67
C LEU A 441 49.69 20.81 -39.69
N GLY A 442 50.41 19.93 -40.39
CA GLY A 442 50.13 18.49 -40.47
C GLY A 442 51.01 17.68 -39.52
#